data_AF-D5ECJ2-F1
#
_entry.id   AF-D5ECJ2-F1
#
_cell.length_a   1.000
_cell.length_b   1.000
_cell.length_c   1.000
_cell.angle_alpha   90.00
_cell.angle_beta   90.00
_cell.angle_gamma   90.00
#
_symmetry.space_group_name_H-M   'P 1'
#
loop_
_entity.id
_entity.type
_entity.pdbx_description
1 polymer ?
#
loop_
_entity_poly.entity_id
_entity_poly.type
_entity_poly.pdbx_seq_one_letter_code
_entity_poly.pdbx_strand_id
1 'polypeptide(L)'
;MKTKNAKEKNETILELEYSLDNLPSAQHKTGLAGLVLLLETMEEREMAPLPEYKENIDGTWTFQFTRKSFQAVFDELYDGENIIVESPSKWSGASPIEIREKEVEKNGKKKTERVFVYEITVPKGSFFKGLFSEGPEGKKRLELWRDALWSTYKGKPASRGVYSERVQNNPCSFVEKLWSSLIRKKGGIEDLAGSLLLGAEGFNAEGIPFKGLLHENVLLHFTPIACALFVVRNFMVKKGNRDNKGTYSVEWDENGYVFVMPEITKIKPYLGELRKWFQNDPEKETKSFRPSSSIIDLPEESGLEFLSAISGRRLETEGVFDRVEGVEYYHMTKKGNSVKLLSSSRIPVSVPILNEYNSIVSAGGRKKPLNFLYKTLRIRNLLNGTHWHVGMEGILETYPSEFFIWSREGSPRNIPFFGLDINKKFKEIAQKLYYIEQEAKEMEENGVNSNLIDHTERLAAKVRNIVRNFVISELKSRPKIKIPGGKTHLEQTKEDSFLAYPEDYLAELKKICTGAFLALRGRSGTDIAEFFTGTLCAIPQFLKNDFKNEGKDDYLLMAKSLVDPKEREKIKLFAMLALSACSYVYYPKERQSQPEIETE
;
A
#
# COMPACT_ATOMS: atom_id res chain seq x y z
N MET A 1 60.19 -22.89 -44.35
CA MET A 1 59.20 -22.10 -43.58
C MET A 1 57.82 -22.68 -43.81
N LYS A 2 57.22 -23.33 -42.81
CA LYS A 2 55.81 -23.78 -42.85
C LYS A 2 55.05 -22.88 -41.89
N THR A 3 54.26 -21.97 -42.44
CA THR A 3 53.32 -21.11 -41.71
C THR A 3 52.23 -22.00 -41.10
N LYS A 4 52.18 -22.06 -39.77
CA LYS A 4 51.04 -22.62 -39.03
C LYS A 4 49.87 -21.65 -39.18
N ASN A 5 48.86 -22.03 -39.97
CA ASN A 5 47.54 -21.43 -39.88
C ASN A 5 46.98 -21.72 -38.48
N ALA A 6 46.89 -20.67 -37.66
CA ALA A 6 46.07 -20.67 -36.47
C ALA A 6 44.62 -20.85 -36.92
N LYS A 7 44.00 -21.97 -36.56
CA LYS A 7 42.53 -22.10 -36.59
C LYS A 7 41.99 -21.05 -35.62
N GLU A 8 41.37 -20.00 -36.15
CA GLU A 8 40.40 -19.20 -35.39
C GLU A 8 39.37 -20.18 -34.82
N LYS A 9 39.37 -20.34 -33.49
CA LYS A 9 38.29 -21.03 -32.80
C LYS A 9 37.08 -20.11 -32.89
N ASN A 10 36.11 -20.46 -33.73
CA ASN A 10 34.78 -19.84 -33.69
C ASN A 10 34.28 -19.86 -32.25
N GLU A 11 34.15 -18.68 -31.65
CA GLU A 11 33.62 -18.51 -30.31
C GLU A 11 32.16 -19.00 -30.33
N THR A 12 31.79 -19.88 -29.40
CA THR A 12 30.44 -20.43 -29.35
C THR A 12 29.48 -19.35 -28.84
N ILE A 13 28.55 -18.93 -29.70
CA ILE A 13 27.54 -17.92 -29.39
C ILE A 13 26.26 -18.62 -28.92
N LEU A 14 25.76 -18.22 -27.75
CA LEU A 14 24.46 -18.63 -27.25
C LEU A 14 23.44 -17.57 -27.63
N GLU A 15 22.47 -17.94 -28.47
CA GLU A 15 21.36 -17.07 -28.85
C GLU A 15 20.08 -17.47 -28.11
N LEU A 16 19.45 -16.52 -27.43
CA LEU A 16 18.18 -16.68 -26.72
C LEU A 16 17.16 -15.70 -27.28
N GLU A 17 15.92 -16.16 -27.47
CA GLU A 17 14.82 -15.37 -28.02
C GLU A 17 13.63 -15.42 -27.07
N TYR A 18 13.00 -14.27 -26.84
CA TYR A 18 11.84 -14.16 -25.96
C TYR A 18 10.80 -13.25 -26.60
N SER A 19 9.55 -13.71 -26.65
CA SER A 19 8.38 -12.88 -26.96
C SER A 19 7.50 -12.80 -25.72
N LEU A 20 7.02 -11.59 -25.40
CA LEU A 20 6.16 -11.37 -24.23
C LEU A 20 4.91 -12.25 -24.26
N ASP A 21 4.33 -12.51 -25.42
CA ASP A 21 3.10 -13.31 -25.56
C ASP A 21 3.34 -14.81 -25.30
N ASN A 22 4.59 -15.26 -25.43
CA ASN A 22 4.97 -16.66 -25.23
C ASN A 22 5.46 -16.96 -23.81
N LEU A 23 5.73 -15.92 -22.99
CA LEU A 23 6.25 -16.12 -21.64
C LEU A 23 5.15 -16.61 -20.69
N PRO A 24 5.43 -17.59 -19.81
CA PRO A 24 4.40 -18.34 -19.10
C PRO A 24 3.76 -17.58 -17.92
N SER A 25 4.34 -16.47 -17.46
CA SER A 25 3.73 -15.64 -16.40
C SER A 25 4.33 -14.23 -16.31
N ALA A 26 3.63 -13.36 -15.57
CA ALA A 26 4.10 -12.02 -15.24
C ALA A 26 5.50 -12.01 -14.58
N GLN A 27 5.85 -13.04 -13.80
CA GLN A 27 7.20 -13.18 -13.21
C GLN A 27 8.29 -13.33 -14.28
N HIS A 28 8.01 -14.05 -15.38
CA HIS A 28 8.95 -14.22 -16.49
C HIS A 28 9.04 -12.96 -17.34
N LYS A 29 7.92 -12.28 -17.61
CA LYS A 29 7.91 -10.98 -18.30
C LYS A 29 8.69 -9.93 -17.51
N THR A 30 8.49 -9.90 -16.20
CA THR A 30 9.27 -9.06 -15.27
C THR A 30 10.75 -9.46 -15.28
N GLY A 31 11.05 -10.76 -15.39
CA GLY A 31 12.42 -11.27 -15.56
C GLY A 31 13.09 -10.79 -16.85
N LEU A 32 12.37 -10.80 -17.99
CA LEU A 32 12.87 -10.23 -19.24
C LEU A 32 13.15 -8.73 -19.10
N ALA A 33 12.24 -7.98 -18.48
CA ALA A 33 12.47 -6.56 -18.19
C ALA A 33 13.69 -6.36 -17.28
N GLY A 34 13.89 -7.23 -16.29
CA GLY A 34 15.06 -7.23 -15.42
C GLY A 34 16.35 -7.48 -16.19
N LEU A 35 16.39 -8.47 -17.08
CA LEU A 35 17.56 -8.73 -17.91
C LEU A 35 17.92 -7.50 -18.76
N VAL A 36 16.93 -6.89 -19.43
CA VAL A 36 17.15 -5.68 -20.22
C VAL A 36 17.64 -4.52 -19.35
N LEU A 37 16.99 -4.27 -18.20
CA LEU A 37 17.40 -3.23 -17.27
C LEU A 37 18.84 -3.42 -16.78
N LEU A 38 19.23 -4.67 -16.46
CA LEU A 38 20.58 -4.97 -16.02
C LEU A 38 21.58 -4.64 -17.13
N LEU A 39 21.34 -5.07 -18.36
CA LEU A 39 22.22 -4.81 -19.49
C LEU A 39 22.35 -3.30 -19.78
N GLU A 40 21.24 -2.55 -19.77
CA GLU A 40 21.26 -1.09 -19.91
C GLU A 40 22.13 -0.46 -18.80
N THR A 41 21.98 -0.87 -17.54
CA THR A 41 22.79 -0.31 -16.45
C THR A 41 24.27 -0.72 -16.52
N MET A 42 24.59 -1.90 -17.07
CA MET A 42 25.97 -2.32 -17.28
C MET A 42 26.62 -1.49 -18.41
N GLU A 43 25.86 -1.19 -19.47
CA GLU A 43 26.28 -0.31 -20.57
C GLU A 43 26.48 1.13 -20.08
N GLU A 44 25.54 1.69 -19.30
CA GLU A 44 25.65 3.01 -18.66
C GLU A 44 26.88 3.13 -17.74
N ARG A 45 27.34 2.01 -17.17
CA ARG A 45 28.52 1.92 -16.31
C ARG A 45 29.79 1.49 -17.06
N GLU A 46 29.74 1.45 -18.39
CA GLU A 46 30.86 1.10 -19.27
C GLU A 46 31.48 -0.27 -18.95
N MET A 47 30.66 -1.22 -18.49
CA MET A 47 31.12 -2.57 -18.18
C MET A 47 31.37 -3.39 -19.44
N ALA A 48 32.35 -4.30 -19.37
CA ALA A 48 32.63 -5.25 -20.45
C ALA A 48 33.06 -6.61 -19.86
N PRO A 49 32.81 -7.73 -20.57
CA PRO A 49 32.12 -7.83 -21.86
C PRO A 49 30.59 -7.85 -21.72
N LEU A 50 29.90 -7.25 -22.69
CA LEU A 50 28.43 -7.25 -22.79
C LEU A 50 27.94 -8.21 -23.88
N PRO A 51 26.75 -8.80 -23.73
CA PRO A 51 26.08 -9.48 -24.83
C PRO A 51 25.52 -8.47 -25.84
N GLU A 52 25.36 -8.89 -27.08
CA GLU A 52 24.54 -8.15 -28.04
C GLU A 52 23.07 -8.45 -27.77
N TYR A 53 22.22 -7.43 -27.81
CA TYR A 53 20.78 -7.61 -27.65
C TYR A 53 20.00 -6.59 -28.47
N LYS A 54 18.82 -6.99 -28.96
CA LYS A 54 17.93 -6.11 -29.72
C LYS A 54 16.48 -6.53 -29.57
N GLU A 55 15.61 -5.55 -29.71
CA GLU A 55 14.18 -5.75 -29.93
C GLU A 55 13.93 -5.77 -31.45
N ASN A 56 13.34 -6.85 -31.94
CA ASN A 56 12.97 -7.02 -33.34
C ASN A 56 11.63 -6.32 -33.63
N ILE A 57 11.32 -6.15 -34.92
CA ILE A 57 10.11 -5.43 -35.39
C ILE A 57 8.82 -6.13 -34.93
N ASP A 58 8.85 -7.44 -34.77
CA ASP A 58 7.76 -8.28 -34.28
C ASP A 58 7.60 -8.25 -32.74
N GLY A 59 8.42 -7.46 -32.03
CA GLY A 59 8.42 -7.39 -30.57
C GLY A 59 9.23 -8.50 -29.88
N THR A 60 9.85 -9.41 -30.63
CA THR A 60 10.72 -10.46 -30.09
C THR A 60 12.06 -9.86 -29.65
N TRP A 61 12.53 -10.22 -28.47
CA TRP A 61 13.84 -9.84 -27.96
C TRP A 61 14.87 -10.94 -28.22
N THR A 62 15.95 -10.62 -28.93
CA THR A 62 17.06 -11.54 -29.21
C THR A 62 18.29 -11.12 -28.42
N PHE A 63 18.94 -12.08 -27.76
CA PHE A 63 20.17 -11.90 -27.00
C PHE A 63 21.24 -12.87 -27.50
N GLN A 64 22.43 -12.35 -27.79
CA GLN A 64 23.60 -13.13 -28.21
C GLN A 64 24.70 -13.00 -27.15
N PHE A 65 24.94 -14.10 -26.45
CA PHE A 65 25.94 -14.19 -25.41
C PHE A 65 27.18 -14.92 -25.89
N THR A 66 28.35 -14.39 -25.54
CA THR A 66 29.58 -15.19 -25.45
C THR A 66 29.65 -15.81 -24.06
N ARG A 67 30.53 -16.81 -23.87
CA ARG A 67 30.72 -17.42 -22.54
C ARG A 67 31.09 -16.38 -21.49
N LYS A 68 31.91 -15.40 -21.88
CA LYS A 68 32.39 -14.33 -21.00
C LYS A 68 31.30 -13.31 -20.68
N SER A 69 30.52 -12.87 -21.67
CA SER A 69 29.43 -11.92 -21.40
C SER A 69 28.31 -12.57 -20.57
N PHE A 70 28.01 -13.85 -20.79
CA PHE A 70 27.09 -14.60 -19.94
C PHE A 70 27.57 -14.67 -18.48
N GLN A 71 28.87 -14.91 -18.25
CA GLN A 71 29.44 -14.87 -16.90
C GLN A 71 29.31 -13.49 -16.28
N ALA A 72 29.69 -12.44 -17.02
CA ALA A 72 29.70 -11.06 -16.52
C ALA A 72 28.30 -10.61 -16.05
N VAL A 73 27.25 -10.96 -16.80
CA VAL A 73 25.86 -10.64 -16.44
C VAL A 73 25.45 -11.28 -15.11
N PHE A 74 25.79 -12.55 -14.88
CA PHE A 74 25.48 -13.24 -13.63
C PHE A 74 26.37 -12.79 -12.46
N ASP A 75 27.65 -12.52 -12.72
CA ASP A 75 28.58 -12.01 -11.72
C ASP A 75 28.17 -10.61 -11.22
N GLU A 76 27.60 -9.79 -12.09
CA GLU A 76 27.01 -8.50 -11.71
C GLU A 76 25.70 -8.67 -10.94
N LEU A 77 24.77 -9.53 -11.42
CA LEU A 77 23.49 -9.77 -10.76
C LEU A 77 23.67 -10.29 -9.31
N TYR A 78 24.64 -11.18 -9.12
CA TYR A 78 24.95 -11.82 -7.84
C TYR A 78 26.10 -11.17 -7.09
N ASP A 79 26.56 -9.99 -7.50
CA ASP A 79 27.67 -9.31 -6.82
C ASP A 79 27.36 -9.07 -5.34
N GLY A 80 28.38 -9.23 -4.50
CA GLY A 80 28.26 -9.19 -3.05
C GLY A 80 29.22 -8.17 -2.44
N GLU A 81 28.85 -7.65 -1.28
CA GLU A 81 29.77 -6.86 -0.46
C GLU A 81 29.62 -7.22 1.01
N ASN A 82 30.67 -6.93 1.78
CA ASN A 82 30.62 -7.03 3.24
C ASN A 82 30.22 -5.67 3.82
N ILE A 83 29.22 -5.68 4.69
CA ILE A 83 28.79 -4.51 5.45
C ILE A 83 28.87 -4.77 6.94
N ILE A 84 29.03 -3.70 7.72
CA ILE A 84 28.98 -3.74 9.17
C ILE A 84 27.55 -3.47 9.61
N VAL A 85 26.99 -4.35 10.44
CA VAL A 85 25.66 -4.21 11.04
C VAL A 85 25.73 -4.23 12.56
N GLU A 86 24.90 -3.39 13.16
CA GLU A 86 24.73 -3.28 14.61
C GLU A 86 23.50 -4.07 15.06
N SER A 87 23.63 -4.86 16.12
CA SER A 87 22.52 -5.61 16.73
C SER A 87 22.43 -5.35 18.24
N PRO A 88 21.23 -5.15 18.80
CA PRO A 88 21.05 -4.97 20.25
C PRO A 88 21.23 -6.29 21.03
N SER A 89 21.34 -7.43 20.33
CA SER A 89 21.46 -8.76 20.93
C SER A 89 22.52 -9.59 20.23
N LYS A 90 23.24 -10.42 20.98
CA LYS A 90 24.22 -11.34 20.41
C LYS A 90 23.53 -12.43 19.56
N TRP A 91 24.00 -12.62 18.34
CA TRP A 91 23.52 -13.67 17.45
C TRP A 91 24.02 -15.05 17.89
N SER A 92 23.14 -16.04 17.84
CA SER A 92 23.49 -17.43 18.13
C SER A 92 24.43 -17.97 17.04
N GLY A 93 25.60 -18.46 17.44
CA GLY A 93 26.59 -19.06 16.52
C GLY A 93 27.49 -18.07 15.77
N ALA A 94 27.42 -16.77 16.06
CA ALA A 94 28.32 -15.76 15.49
C ALA A 94 29.02 -14.93 16.58
N SER A 95 30.33 -14.75 16.42
CA SER A 95 31.12 -13.86 17.28
C SER A 95 31.07 -12.44 16.74
N PRO A 96 30.68 -11.44 17.56
CA PRO A 96 30.76 -10.05 17.15
C PRO A 96 32.22 -9.64 16.94
N ILE A 97 32.45 -8.78 15.96
CA ILE A 97 33.77 -8.18 15.69
C ILE A 97 34.08 -7.15 16.76
N GLU A 98 33.05 -6.44 17.22
CA GLU A 98 33.17 -5.40 18.24
C GLU A 98 31.92 -5.37 19.12
N ILE A 99 32.08 -4.95 20.37
CA ILE A 99 30.96 -4.65 21.29
C ILE A 99 31.11 -3.19 21.71
N ARG A 100 30.10 -2.37 21.40
CA ARG A 100 30.06 -0.95 21.72
C ARG A 100 29.00 -0.65 22.77
N GLU A 101 29.20 0.43 23.50
CA GLU A 101 28.16 1.04 24.34
C GLU A 101 27.65 2.28 23.61
N LYS A 102 26.34 2.32 23.33
CA LYS A 102 25.69 3.42 22.60
C LYS A 102 24.65 4.05 23.50
N GLU A 103 24.68 5.38 23.64
CA GLU A 103 23.57 6.10 24.28
C GLU A 103 22.38 6.12 23.31
N VAL A 104 21.29 5.47 23.71
CA VAL A 104 20.04 5.44 22.97
C VAL A 104 18.98 6.16 23.79
N GLU A 105 18.29 7.11 23.17
CA GLU A 105 17.17 7.78 23.81
C GLU A 105 15.89 6.94 23.61
N LYS A 106 15.40 6.33 24.69
CA LYS A 106 14.12 5.61 24.72
C LYS A 106 13.16 6.36 25.64
N ASN A 107 12.03 6.81 25.09
CA ASN A 107 10.99 7.55 25.83
C ASN A 107 11.52 8.82 26.53
N GLY A 108 12.39 9.59 25.87
CA GLY A 108 12.94 10.84 26.43
C GLY A 108 13.97 10.65 27.55
N LYS A 109 14.46 9.42 27.74
CA LYS A 109 15.52 9.10 28.70
C LYS A 109 16.71 8.50 27.95
N LYS A 110 17.90 9.11 28.13
CA LYS A 110 19.16 8.56 27.66
C LYS A 110 19.47 7.27 28.42
N LYS A 111 19.66 6.18 27.69
CA LYS A 111 20.02 4.88 28.25
C LYS A 111 21.18 4.32 27.44
N THR A 112 22.25 3.92 28.13
CA THR A 112 23.37 3.23 27.49
C THR A 112 22.96 1.79 27.21
N GLU A 113 22.91 1.41 25.93
CA GLU A 113 22.64 0.04 25.48
C GLU A 113 23.92 -0.55 24.86
N ARG A 114 24.21 -1.82 25.18
CA ARG A 114 25.29 -2.57 24.52
C ARG A 114 24.83 -3.00 23.14
N VAL A 115 25.67 -2.74 22.15
CA VAL A 115 25.43 -3.07 20.75
C VAL A 115 26.54 -3.99 20.27
N PHE A 116 26.16 -5.07 19.61
CA PHE A 116 27.06 -6.08 19.04
C PHE A 116 27.22 -5.81 17.54
N VAL A 117 28.46 -5.73 17.08
CA VAL A 117 28.80 -5.37 15.70
C VAL A 117 29.21 -6.63 14.94
N TYR A 118 28.61 -6.85 13.78
CA TYR A 118 28.87 -8.00 12.90
C TYR A 118 29.24 -7.54 11.50
N GLU A 119 30.16 -8.24 10.84
CA GLU A 119 30.33 -8.15 9.39
C GLU A 119 29.48 -9.22 8.73
N ILE A 120 28.67 -8.82 7.75
CA ILE A 120 27.82 -9.72 7.00
C ILE A 120 27.96 -9.49 5.50
N THR A 121 27.87 -10.56 4.73
CA THR A 121 27.78 -10.49 3.27
C THR A 121 26.33 -10.20 2.85
N VAL A 122 26.16 -9.17 2.02
CA VAL A 122 24.88 -8.76 1.43
C VAL A 122 24.99 -8.62 -0.08
N PRO A 123 23.87 -8.68 -0.83
CA PRO A 123 23.86 -8.33 -2.24
C PRO A 123 24.26 -6.87 -2.43
N LYS A 124 25.23 -6.61 -3.29
CA LYS A 124 25.72 -5.25 -3.52
C LYS A 124 24.68 -4.40 -4.25
N GLY A 125 24.06 -4.95 -5.30
CA GLY A 125 22.99 -4.27 -6.05
C GLY A 125 23.49 -3.08 -6.86
N SER A 126 24.70 -3.15 -7.43
CA SER A 126 25.36 -2.02 -8.12
C SER A 126 24.56 -1.50 -9.31
N PHE A 127 23.75 -2.33 -9.96
CA PHE A 127 22.80 -1.94 -11.01
C PHE A 127 21.71 -0.97 -10.54
N PHE A 128 21.45 -0.82 -9.24
CA PHE A 128 20.57 0.23 -8.73
C PHE A 128 21.26 1.60 -8.58
N LYS A 129 22.59 1.67 -8.74
CA LYS A 129 23.32 2.94 -8.70
C LYS A 129 22.88 3.81 -9.87
N GLY A 130 22.37 5.00 -9.59
CA GLY A 130 21.76 5.90 -10.59
C GLY A 130 20.28 5.62 -10.87
N LEU A 131 19.75 4.46 -10.47
CA LEU A 131 18.31 4.17 -10.50
C LEU A 131 17.60 4.63 -9.24
N PHE A 132 18.20 4.37 -8.07
CA PHE A 132 17.75 4.98 -6.82
C PHE A 132 18.35 6.36 -6.68
N SER A 133 17.62 7.25 -6.00
CA SER A 133 18.15 8.55 -5.59
C SER A 133 19.39 8.39 -4.72
N GLU A 134 20.31 9.36 -4.77
CA GLU A 134 21.53 9.33 -3.95
C GLU A 134 21.27 9.69 -2.46
N GLY A 135 20.03 10.08 -2.14
CA GLY A 135 19.61 10.48 -0.81
C GLY A 135 19.32 9.31 0.15
N PRO A 136 18.89 9.63 1.40
CA PRO A 136 18.54 8.63 2.40
C PRO A 136 17.45 7.65 1.94
N GLU A 137 16.45 8.09 1.18
CA GLU A 137 15.38 7.23 0.69
C GLU A 137 15.88 6.18 -0.31
N GLY A 138 16.82 6.52 -1.20
CA GLY A 138 17.45 5.55 -2.09
C GLY A 138 18.26 4.48 -1.34
N LYS A 139 18.95 4.85 -0.25
CA LYS A 139 19.60 3.87 0.64
C LYS A 139 18.57 2.94 1.30
N LYS A 140 17.46 3.49 1.81
CA LYS A 140 16.36 2.68 2.37
C LYS A 140 15.74 1.74 1.34
N ARG A 141 15.68 2.13 0.05
CA ARG A 141 15.19 1.26 -1.05
C ARG A 141 16.13 0.09 -1.29
N LEU A 142 17.44 0.34 -1.31
CA LEU A 142 18.44 -0.72 -1.45
C LEU A 142 18.40 -1.69 -0.26
N GLU A 143 18.31 -1.18 0.96
CA GLU A 143 18.15 -1.99 2.18
C GLU A 143 16.85 -2.81 2.14
N LEU A 144 15.73 -2.19 1.74
CA LEU A 144 14.46 -2.88 1.56
C LEU A 144 14.58 -4.03 0.54
N TRP A 145 15.22 -3.78 -0.61
CA TRP A 145 15.45 -4.81 -1.61
C TRP A 145 16.31 -5.97 -1.08
N ARG A 146 17.41 -5.68 -0.37
CA ARG A 146 18.28 -6.69 0.26
C ARG A 146 17.50 -7.55 1.24
N ASP A 147 16.73 -6.92 2.13
CA ASP A 147 15.95 -7.61 3.15
C ASP A 147 14.85 -8.48 2.56
N ALA A 148 14.16 -7.97 1.53
CA ALA A 148 13.13 -8.71 0.83
C ALA A 148 13.73 -9.93 0.13
N LEU A 149 14.85 -9.77 -0.59
CA LEU A 149 15.55 -10.86 -1.25
C LEU A 149 15.97 -11.93 -0.23
N TRP A 150 16.48 -11.54 0.93
CA TRP A 150 16.92 -12.46 2.00
C TRP A 150 15.77 -13.14 2.73
N SER A 151 14.58 -12.56 2.66
CA SER A 151 13.37 -13.07 3.29
C SER A 151 12.51 -13.89 2.32
N THR A 152 12.69 -13.74 1.01
CA THR A 152 11.93 -14.47 -0.02
C THR A 152 12.81 -15.35 -0.89
N TYR A 153 13.25 -14.91 -2.07
CA TYR A 153 14.02 -15.71 -3.04
C TYR A 153 15.23 -16.41 -2.43
N LYS A 154 15.95 -15.70 -1.54
CA LYS A 154 17.15 -16.18 -0.83
C LYS A 154 16.88 -16.38 0.67
N GLY A 155 15.66 -16.78 1.00
CA GLY A 155 15.19 -17.13 2.34
C GLY A 155 16.06 -18.18 3.02
N LYS A 156 16.50 -19.19 2.28
CA LYS A 156 17.33 -20.29 2.77
C LYS A 156 18.82 -19.91 2.71
N PRO A 157 19.58 -19.99 3.82
CA PRO A 157 21.00 -19.62 3.84
C PRO A 157 21.85 -20.29 2.76
N ALA A 158 21.59 -21.57 2.44
CA ALA A 158 22.31 -22.31 1.40
C ALA A 158 22.19 -21.68 0.00
N SER A 159 21.13 -20.90 -0.27
CA SER A 159 20.94 -20.22 -1.56
C SER A 159 21.75 -18.92 -1.70
N ARG A 160 22.46 -18.49 -0.65
CA ARG A 160 23.22 -17.24 -0.59
C ARG A 160 24.71 -17.40 -0.89
N GLY A 161 25.20 -18.64 -1.04
CA GLY A 161 26.63 -18.92 -1.23
C GLY A 161 27.25 -18.18 -2.42
N VAL A 162 26.48 -17.96 -3.50
CA VAL A 162 26.92 -17.21 -4.68
C VAL A 162 27.41 -15.80 -4.36
N TYR A 163 26.81 -15.12 -3.38
CA TYR A 163 27.25 -13.77 -2.99
C TYR A 163 28.59 -13.80 -2.24
N SER A 164 28.82 -14.86 -1.45
CA SER A 164 30.11 -15.06 -0.78
C SER A 164 31.23 -15.39 -1.77
N GLU A 165 30.92 -16.14 -2.85
CA GLU A 165 31.87 -16.34 -3.96
C GLU A 165 32.27 -14.97 -4.56
N ARG A 166 31.29 -14.10 -4.82
CA ARG A 166 31.53 -12.77 -5.40
C ARG A 166 32.32 -11.82 -4.50
N VAL A 167 32.06 -11.80 -3.19
CA VAL A 167 32.87 -11.03 -2.24
C VAL A 167 34.35 -11.44 -2.28
N GLN A 168 34.63 -12.70 -2.57
CA GLN A 168 35.99 -13.24 -2.72
C GLN A 168 36.58 -13.04 -4.13
N ASN A 169 35.89 -12.27 -4.99
CA ASN A 169 36.21 -12.07 -6.40
C ASN A 169 36.20 -13.36 -7.26
N ASN A 170 35.54 -14.42 -6.79
CA ASN A 170 35.35 -15.64 -7.59
C ASN A 170 34.15 -15.47 -8.52
N PRO A 171 34.17 -16.01 -9.75
CA PRO A 171 32.99 -16.03 -10.62
C PRO A 171 31.89 -16.91 -10.04
N CYS A 172 30.63 -16.61 -10.35
CA CYS A 172 29.47 -17.41 -9.94
C CYS A 172 29.61 -18.85 -10.45
N SER A 173 29.75 -19.80 -9.52
CA SER A 173 30.14 -21.19 -9.82
C SER A 173 29.10 -21.95 -10.65
N PHE A 174 27.81 -21.65 -10.48
CA PHE A 174 26.72 -22.36 -11.16
C PHE A 174 26.60 -22.01 -12.66
N VAL A 175 27.19 -20.89 -13.10
CA VAL A 175 26.99 -20.33 -14.45
C VAL A 175 27.59 -21.24 -15.52
N GLU A 176 28.72 -21.91 -15.25
CA GLU A 176 29.34 -22.85 -16.20
C GLU A 176 28.39 -24.01 -16.56
N LYS A 177 27.72 -24.56 -15.54
CA LYS A 177 26.74 -25.64 -15.72
C LYS A 177 25.51 -25.15 -16.49
N LEU A 178 25.03 -23.94 -16.18
CA LEU A 178 23.89 -23.33 -16.87
C LEU A 178 24.20 -23.07 -18.36
N TRP A 179 25.34 -22.44 -18.65
CA TRP A 179 25.84 -22.21 -20.01
C TRP A 179 25.92 -23.50 -20.82
N SER A 180 26.57 -24.52 -20.26
CA SER A 180 26.70 -25.83 -20.89
C SER A 180 25.34 -26.49 -21.17
N SER A 181 24.36 -26.28 -20.29
CA SER A 181 23.02 -26.86 -20.43
C SER A 181 22.21 -26.13 -21.52
N LEU A 182 22.29 -24.80 -21.59
CA LEU A 182 21.61 -23.99 -22.61
C LEU A 182 22.11 -24.28 -24.02
N ILE A 183 23.43 -24.44 -24.21
CA ILE A 183 24.00 -24.81 -25.53
C ILE A 183 23.55 -26.21 -25.95
N ARG A 184 23.52 -27.16 -25.02
CA ARG A 184 23.21 -28.57 -25.33
C ARG A 184 21.71 -28.82 -25.49
N LYS A 185 20.86 -28.02 -24.84
CA LYS A 185 19.42 -28.25 -24.74
C LYS A 185 18.63 -26.95 -24.97
N LYS A 186 18.72 -26.36 -26.16
CA LYS A 186 18.05 -25.07 -26.48
C LYS A 186 16.52 -25.06 -26.20
N GLY A 187 15.87 -26.23 -26.16
CA GLY A 187 14.47 -26.42 -25.73
C GLY A 187 14.28 -27.43 -24.58
N GLY A 188 15.31 -27.63 -23.77
CA GLY A 188 15.27 -28.59 -22.65
C GLY A 188 14.33 -28.14 -21.53
N ILE A 189 13.64 -29.11 -20.93
CA ILE A 189 12.85 -28.90 -19.71
C ILE A 189 13.72 -29.25 -18.51
N GLU A 190 13.80 -28.36 -17.52
CA GLU A 190 14.53 -28.60 -16.27
C GLU A 190 13.67 -28.29 -15.04
N ASP A 191 14.07 -28.86 -13.90
CA ASP A 191 13.42 -28.63 -12.61
C ASP A 191 13.58 -27.16 -12.20
N LEU A 192 12.47 -26.56 -11.79
CA LEU A 192 12.40 -25.18 -11.38
C LEU A 192 12.71 -25.07 -9.88
N ALA A 193 13.77 -24.34 -9.54
CA ALA A 193 14.10 -24.09 -8.15
C ALA A 193 13.07 -23.19 -7.50
N GLY A 194 12.48 -23.59 -6.36
CA GLY A 194 11.57 -22.75 -5.57
C GLY A 194 12.21 -21.47 -5.00
N SER A 195 13.52 -21.27 -5.18
CA SER A 195 14.23 -20.01 -4.88
C SER A 195 14.20 -19.00 -6.04
N LEU A 196 13.60 -19.35 -7.19
CA LEU A 196 13.53 -18.51 -8.39
C LEU A 196 12.11 -18.09 -8.74
N LEU A 197 11.10 -18.94 -8.50
CA LEU A 197 9.70 -18.61 -8.75
C LEU A 197 8.98 -18.35 -7.43
N LEU A 198 8.40 -17.16 -7.26
CA LEU A 198 7.61 -16.83 -6.09
C LEU A 198 6.31 -17.63 -6.08
N GLY A 199 5.95 -18.14 -4.90
CA GLY A 199 4.72 -18.91 -4.70
C GLY A 199 4.83 -20.39 -5.09
N ALA A 200 5.94 -20.81 -5.71
CA ALA A 200 6.20 -22.21 -5.99
C ALA A 200 7.21 -22.80 -4.99
N GLU A 201 6.90 -23.98 -4.45
CA GLU A 201 7.92 -24.81 -3.83
C GLU A 201 8.68 -25.57 -4.94
N GLY A 202 9.86 -26.14 -4.64
CA GLY A 202 10.58 -26.94 -5.64
C GLY A 202 9.82 -28.21 -6.07
N PHE A 203 8.85 -28.63 -5.25
CA PHE A 203 8.02 -29.80 -5.46
C PHE A 203 6.57 -29.48 -5.04
N ASN A 204 5.59 -30.11 -5.66
CA ASN A 204 4.20 -30.03 -5.22
C ASN A 204 3.97 -30.91 -3.96
N ALA A 205 2.73 -30.93 -3.45
CA ALA A 205 2.37 -31.72 -2.27
C ALA A 205 2.57 -33.25 -2.44
N GLU A 206 2.64 -33.73 -3.68
CA GLU A 206 2.89 -35.13 -4.02
C GLU A 206 4.38 -35.43 -4.25
N GLY A 207 5.27 -34.45 -4.08
CA GLY A 207 6.71 -34.60 -4.30
C GLY A 207 7.14 -34.54 -5.77
N ILE A 208 6.28 -34.05 -6.67
CA ILE A 208 6.59 -33.88 -8.09
C ILE A 208 7.25 -32.52 -8.32
N PRO A 209 8.44 -32.45 -8.95
CA PRO A 209 9.12 -31.18 -9.19
C PRO A 209 8.36 -30.33 -10.22
N PHE A 210 8.33 -29.04 -9.99
CA PHE A 210 7.89 -28.10 -11.01
C PHE A 210 8.96 -28.04 -12.11
N LYS A 211 8.52 -27.93 -13.37
CA LYS A 211 9.40 -27.96 -14.53
C LYS A 211 9.06 -26.80 -15.46
N GLY A 212 10.09 -26.25 -16.12
CA GLY A 212 9.95 -25.16 -17.09
C GLY A 212 10.99 -25.28 -18.20
N LEU A 213 10.81 -24.53 -19.28
CA LEU A 213 11.84 -24.45 -20.33
C LEU A 213 13.08 -23.78 -19.75
N LEU A 214 14.24 -24.36 -20.03
CA LEU A 214 15.50 -23.94 -19.41
C LEU A 214 15.81 -22.46 -19.69
N HIS A 215 15.56 -21.97 -20.90
CA HIS A 215 15.80 -20.58 -21.26
C HIS A 215 14.78 -19.63 -20.57
N GLU A 216 13.53 -20.03 -20.40
CA GLU A 216 12.54 -19.23 -19.64
C GLU A 216 12.93 -19.13 -18.16
N ASN A 217 13.38 -20.23 -17.56
CA ASN A 217 13.84 -20.27 -16.17
C ASN A 217 15.01 -19.31 -15.90
N VAL A 218 15.83 -19.01 -16.92
CA VAL A 218 16.92 -18.01 -16.81
C VAL A 218 16.35 -16.63 -16.45
N LEU A 219 15.20 -16.25 -17.01
CA LEU A 219 14.58 -14.94 -16.78
C LEU A 219 14.23 -14.71 -15.30
N LEU A 220 13.85 -15.78 -14.58
CA LEU A 220 13.47 -15.70 -13.17
C LEU A 220 14.59 -15.24 -12.24
N HIS A 221 15.85 -15.35 -12.66
CA HIS A 221 16.97 -14.77 -11.92
C HIS A 221 16.92 -13.24 -11.86
N PHE A 222 16.33 -12.60 -12.88
CA PHE A 222 16.31 -11.16 -13.06
C PHE A 222 14.98 -10.52 -12.61
N THR A 223 13.98 -11.32 -12.22
CA THR A 223 12.70 -10.80 -11.69
C THR A 223 12.87 -9.81 -10.52
N PRO A 224 13.75 -10.02 -9.52
CA PRO A 224 13.85 -9.16 -8.35
C PRO A 224 14.33 -7.72 -8.63
N ILE A 225 14.85 -7.42 -9.83
CA ILE A 225 15.44 -6.11 -10.15
C ILE A 225 14.49 -5.22 -10.93
N ALA A 226 13.43 -5.79 -11.52
CA ALA A 226 12.43 -5.07 -12.31
C ALA A 226 11.01 -5.16 -11.74
N CYS A 227 10.87 -5.35 -10.42
CA CYS A 227 9.57 -5.37 -9.75
C CYS A 227 9.46 -4.26 -8.70
N ALA A 228 8.24 -3.78 -8.44
CA ALA A 228 8.01 -2.91 -7.30
C ALA A 228 7.89 -3.72 -6.00
N LEU A 229 8.43 -3.16 -4.92
CA LEU A 229 8.57 -3.82 -3.63
C LEU A 229 7.93 -2.98 -2.52
N PHE A 230 7.11 -3.65 -1.73
CA PHE A 230 6.39 -3.06 -0.61
C PHE A 230 6.52 -3.90 0.66
N VAL A 231 6.21 -3.28 1.79
CA VAL A 231 6.14 -3.89 3.12
C VAL A 231 4.77 -3.64 3.70
N VAL A 232 4.12 -4.71 4.17
CA VAL A 232 2.81 -4.61 4.80
C VAL A 232 3.00 -4.33 6.27
N ARG A 233 2.31 -3.29 6.77
CA ARG A 233 2.23 -3.03 8.20
C ARG A 233 1.04 -3.73 8.81
N ASN A 234 1.33 -4.54 9.80
CA ASN A 234 0.35 -5.00 10.77
C ASN A 234 0.29 -4.01 11.94
N PHE A 235 -0.80 -4.05 12.68
CA PHE A 235 -0.96 -3.21 13.86
C PHE A 235 -1.49 -4.00 15.05
N MET A 236 -1.12 -3.53 16.23
CA MET A 236 -1.67 -4.01 17.50
C MET A 236 -2.20 -2.83 18.29
N VAL A 237 -3.38 -3.00 18.86
CA VAL A 237 -3.98 -2.00 19.75
C VAL A 237 -3.49 -2.25 21.16
N LYS A 238 -2.78 -1.27 21.74
CA LYS A 238 -2.38 -1.30 23.15
C LYS A 238 -3.24 -0.36 23.97
N LYS A 239 -3.63 -0.83 25.15
CA LYS A 239 -4.30 -0.03 26.17
C LYS A 239 -3.26 0.63 27.06
N GLY A 240 -3.46 1.90 27.40
CA GLY A 240 -2.59 2.65 28.30
C GLY A 240 -2.42 1.99 29.68
N ASN A 241 -1.27 2.26 30.31
CA ASN A 241 -0.91 1.75 31.64
C ASN A 241 -1.77 2.37 32.77
N ARG A 242 -1.56 1.94 34.02
CA ARG A 242 -2.35 2.31 35.22
C ARG A 242 -2.61 3.81 35.42
N ASP A 243 -1.70 4.68 34.97
CA ASP A 243 -1.81 6.16 35.11
C ASP A 243 -2.58 6.82 33.95
N ASN A 244 -2.75 6.12 32.82
CA ASN A 244 -3.45 6.57 31.61
C ASN A 244 -4.60 5.61 31.26
N LYS A 245 -5.45 5.29 32.25
CA LYS A 245 -6.62 4.43 32.04
C LYS A 245 -7.55 5.08 31.01
N GLY A 246 -7.76 4.38 29.89
CA GLY A 246 -8.70 4.81 28.84
C GLY A 246 -8.05 5.42 27.60
N THR A 247 -6.72 5.48 27.54
CA THR A 247 -5.99 5.86 26.32
C THR A 247 -5.62 4.61 25.52
N TYR A 248 -5.68 4.70 24.19
CA TYR A 248 -5.25 3.64 23.29
C TYR A 248 -4.11 4.15 22.40
N SER A 249 -3.17 3.27 22.08
CA SER A 249 -2.15 3.50 21.07
C SER A 249 -2.12 2.37 20.06
N VAL A 250 -1.63 2.67 18.87
CA VAL A 250 -1.40 1.67 17.82
C VAL A 250 0.09 1.41 17.71
N GLU A 251 0.51 0.18 17.92
CA GLU A 251 1.87 -0.24 17.58
C GLU A 251 1.88 -0.87 16.20
N TRP A 252 2.85 -0.46 15.40
CA TRP A 252 3.04 -0.95 14.04
C TRP A 252 4.12 -2.02 14.02
N ASP A 253 3.88 -3.07 13.26
CA ASP A 253 4.86 -4.11 12.98
C ASP A 253 4.91 -4.36 11.48
N GLU A 254 6.10 -4.46 10.92
CA GLU A 254 6.33 -4.66 9.50
C GLU A 254 6.50 -6.16 9.24
N ASN A 255 5.48 -6.76 8.64
CA ASN A 255 5.41 -8.21 8.52
C ASN A 255 5.18 -8.61 7.06
N GLY A 256 6.26 -9.08 6.44
CA GLY A 256 6.23 -9.62 5.10
C GLY A 256 6.50 -8.58 4.01
N TYR A 257 6.88 -9.10 2.85
CA TYR A 257 7.22 -8.34 1.66
C TYR A 257 6.19 -8.63 0.57
N VAL A 258 5.83 -7.61 -0.18
CA VAL A 258 4.93 -7.73 -1.32
C VAL A 258 5.67 -7.36 -2.58
N PHE A 259 5.79 -8.33 -3.48
CA PHE A 259 6.36 -8.14 -4.82
C PHE A 259 5.22 -7.90 -5.81
N VAL A 260 5.34 -6.86 -6.64
CA VAL A 260 4.38 -6.56 -7.70
C VAL A 260 4.99 -6.90 -9.05
N MET A 261 4.38 -7.88 -9.73
CA MET A 261 4.78 -8.43 -11.02
C MET A 261 3.83 -7.91 -12.10
N PRO A 262 4.26 -6.94 -12.93
CA PRO A 262 3.43 -6.44 -14.01
C PRO A 262 3.24 -7.45 -15.13
N GLU A 263 2.02 -7.46 -15.69
CA GLU A 263 1.73 -8.01 -17.00
C GLU A 263 2.21 -7.01 -18.05
N ILE A 264 3.49 -7.11 -18.44
CA ILE A 264 4.14 -6.13 -19.32
C ILE A 264 3.72 -6.35 -20.78
N THR A 265 3.31 -5.27 -21.44
CA THR A 265 3.01 -5.26 -22.89
C THR A 265 4.17 -4.74 -23.73
N LYS A 266 4.98 -3.80 -23.20
CA LYS A 266 6.19 -3.28 -23.86
C LYS A 266 7.30 -3.04 -22.85
N ILE A 267 8.47 -3.65 -23.06
CA ILE A 267 9.61 -3.61 -22.12
C ILE A 267 10.14 -2.18 -21.92
N LYS A 268 10.54 -1.48 -23.00
CA LYS A 268 11.17 -0.15 -22.87
C LYS A 268 10.26 0.91 -22.22
N PRO A 269 8.97 1.06 -22.64
CA PRO A 269 8.05 1.98 -21.98
C PRO A 269 7.85 1.66 -20.49
N TYR A 270 7.76 0.38 -20.15
CA TYR A 270 7.68 -0.07 -18.76
C TYR A 270 8.92 0.33 -17.94
N LEU A 271 10.11 0.03 -18.45
CA LEU A 271 11.37 0.36 -17.77
C LEU A 271 11.53 1.88 -17.58
N GLY A 272 11.10 2.69 -18.55
CA GLY A 272 11.09 4.15 -18.42
C GLY A 272 10.27 4.64 -17.22
N GLU A 273 9.09 4.09 -16.98
CA GLU A 273 8.25 4.45 -15.82
C GLU A 273 8.76 3.83 -14.51
N LEU A 274 9.31 2.61 -14.56
CA LEU A 274 9.93 1.99 -13.38
C LEU A 274 11.12 2.82 -12.88
N ARG A 275 11.98 3.32 -13.78
CA ARG A 275 13.09 4.22 -13.45
C ARG A 275 12.59 5.49 -12.77
N LYS A 276 11.54 6.12 -13.31
CA LYS A 276 10.90 7.30 -12.68
C LYS A 276 10.37 6.99 -11.28
N TRP A 277 9.74 5.82 -11.08
CA TRP A 277 9.25 5.40 -9.77
C TRP A 277 10.38 5.22 -8.74
N PHE A 278 11.49 4.62 -9.14
CA PHE A 278 12.66 4.43 -8.30
C PHE A 278 13.34 5.73 -7.88
N GLN A 279 13.29 6.75 -8.74
CA GLN A 279 13.81 8.09 -8.47
C GLN A 279 12.81 9.01 -7.75
N ASN A 280 11.55 8.60 -7.61
CA ASN A 280 10.52 9.42 -6.99
C ASN A 280 10.63 9.37 -5.46
N ASP A 281 11.30 10.36 -4.90
CA ASP A 281 11.44 10.54 -3.46
C ASP A 281 10.37 11.47 -2.89
N PRO A 282 9.92 11.22 -1.65
CA PRO A 282 9.08 12.18 -0.93
C PRO A 282 9.83 13.51 -0.73
N GLU A 283 9.12 14.63 -0.84
CA GLU A 283 9.65 15.98 -0.57
C GLU A 283 10.21 16.14 0.86
N LYS A 284 9.83 15.25 1.78
CA LYS A 284 10.30 15.24 3.17
C LYS A 284 10.76 13.86 3.56
N GLU A 285 11.96 13.80 4.13
CA GLU A 285 12.50 12.57 4.68
C GLU A 285 11.61 12.05 5.82
N THR A 286 11.37 10.74 5.82
CA THR A 286 10.55 10.10 6.85
C THR A 286 11.42 9.48 7.93
N LYS A 287 10.96 9.53 9.19
CA LYS A 287 11.61 8.84 10.33
C LYS A 287 11.52 7.30 10.24
N SER A 288 10.91 6.77 9.17
CA SER A 288 10.79 5.34 8.92
C SER A 288 12.12 4.76 8.44
N PHE A 289 12.42 3.53 8.89
CA PHE A 289 13.53 2.73 8.36
C PHE A 289 13.27 2.25 6.93
N ARG A 290 12.02 2.23 6.48
CA ARG A 290 11.62 1.88 5.12
C ARG A 290 11.27 3.11 4.29
N PRO A 291 11.43 3.06 2.96
CA PRO A 291 10.94 4.10 2.07
C PRO A 291 9.45 4.30 2.27
N SER A 292 9.01 5.54 2.44
CA SER A 292 7.60 5.82 2.75
C SER A 292 6.63 5.39 1.66
N SER A 293 7.09 5.38 0.41
CA SER A 293 6.34 4.93 -0.77
C SER A 293 6.15 3.41 -0.84
N SER A 294 6.96 2.64 -0.09
CA SER A 294 6.90 1.18 -0.04
C SER A 294 6.05 0.64 1.11
N ILE A 295 5.50 1.51 1.96
CA ILE A 295 4.73 1.10 3.14
C ILE A 295 3.24 1.08 2.81
N ILE A 296 2.60 -0.08 2.96
CA ILE A 296 1.17 -0.29 2.69
C ILE A 296 0.46 -0.91 3.89
N ASP A 297 -0.86 -0.72 3.95
CA ASP A 297 -1.68 -1.24 5.06
C ASP A 297 -2.39 -2.56 4.72
N LEU A 298 -2.38 -2.94 3.43
CA LEU A 298 -2.89 -4.22 2.94
C LEU A 298 -2.12 -4.64 1.68
N PRO A 299 -1.92 -5.95 1.43
CA PRO A 299 -1.19 -6.43 0.26
C PRO A 299 -1.76 -5.96 -1.07
N GLU A 300 -3.09 -5.96 -1.23
CA GLU A 300 -3.77 -5.60 -2.48
C GLU A 300 -3.53 -4.12 -2.86
N GLU A 301 -3.25 -3.26 -1.88
CA GLU A 301 -2.90 -1.87 -2.13
C GLU A 301 -1.61 -1.74 -2.96
N SER A 302 -0.68 -2.69 -2.85
CA SER A 302 0.61 -2.63 -3.57
C SER A 302 0.41 -2.50 -5.07
N GLY A 303 -0.56 -3.23 -5.63
CA GLY A 303 -0.83 -3.20 -7.05
C GLY A 303 -1.48 -1.89 -7.49
N LEU A 304 -2.46 -1.38 -6.73
CA LEU A 304 -3.09 -0.08 -7.01
C LEU A 304 -2.09 1.07 -6.88
N GLU A 305 -1.24 1.03 -5.86
CA GLU A 305 -0.20 2.03 -5.63
C GLU A 305 0.81 2.06 -6.77
N PHE A 306 1.30 0.88 -7.17
CA PHE A 306 2.22 0.77 -8.30
C PHE A 306 1.58 1.22 -9.61
N LEU A 307 0.37 0.73 -9.93
CA LEU A 307 -0.37 1.13 -11.13
C LEU A 307 -0.65 2.64 -11.15
N SER A 308 -1.08 3.23 -10.03
CA SER A 308 -1.29 4.68 -9.89
C SER A 308 -0.01 5.47 -10.19
N ALA A 309 1.14 4.96 -9.76
CA ALA A 309 2.41 5.62 -9.96
C ALA A 309 2.87 5.61 -11.42
N ILE A 310 2.89 4.44 -12.06
CA ILE A 310 3.37 4.29 -13.45
C ILE A 310 2.38 4.84 -14.49
N SER A 311 1.11 5.04 -14.11
CA SER A 311 0.10 5.66 -14.97
C SER A 311 0.13 7.19 -14.94
N GLY A 312 0.90 7.78 -14.01
CA GLY A 312 0.76 9.20 -13.67
C GLY A 312 -0.50 9.46 -12.85
N ARG A 313 -0.38 10.23 -11.75
CA ARG A 313 -1.51 10.54 -10.85
C ARG A 313 -2.60 11.43 -11.48
N ARG A 314 -2.42 11.83 -12.73
CA ARG A 314 -3.43 12.40 -13.63
C ARG A 314 -3.51 11.43 -14.80
N LEU A 315 -4.54 10.59 -14.82
CA LEU A 315 -4.75 9.67 -15.92
C LEU A 315 -5.11 10.50 -17.16
N GLU A 316 -4.12 10.84 -17.97
CA GLU A 316 -4.38 11.04 -19.39
C GLU A 316 -4.80 9.67 -19.93
N THR A 317 -5.97 9.59 -20.54
CA THR A 317 -6.59 8.34 -21.00
C THR A 317 -5.75 7.56 -22.02
N GLU A 318 -4.66 8.15 -22.52
CA GLU A 318 -3.74 7.58 -23.49
C GLU A 318 -2.46 7.10 -22.80
N GLY A 319 -2.06 5.83 -23.00
CA GLY A 319 -0.70 5.37 -22.69
C GLY A 319 -0.50 4.40 -21.52
N VAL A 320 -1.48 4.15 -20.65
CA VAL A 320 -1.29 3.20 -19.51
C VAL A 320 -1.28 1.75 -20.00
N PHE A 321 -2.24 1.39 -20.84
CA PHE A 321 -2.35 0.05 -21.44
C PHE A 321 -1.20 -0.26 -22.41
N ASP A 322 -0.49 0.78 -22.89
CA ASP A 322 0.70 0.63 -23.73
C ASP A 322 1.94 0.12 -22.97
N ARG A 323 1.84 -0.05 -21.64
CA ARG A 323 2.94 -0.46 -20.76
C ARG A 323 2.64 -1.75 -20.03
N VAL A 324 1.47 -1.81 -19.39
CA VAL A 324 1.01 -2.96 -18.61
C VAL A 324 -0.50 -3.16 -18.75
N GLU A 325 -0.97 -4.40 -18.69
CA GLU A 325 -2.41 -4.73 -18.66
C GLU A 325 -2.96 -4.94 -17.24
N GLY A 326 -2.07 -5.18 -16.30
CA GLY A 326 -2.40 -5.47 -14.92
C GLY A 326 -1.15 -5.83 -14.14
N VAL A 327 -1.35 -6.19 -12.88
CA VAL A 327 -0.27 -6.62 -11.99
C VAL A 327 -0.72 -7.80 -11.17
N GLU A 328 0.20 -8.71 -10.90
CA GLU A 328 0.06 -9.73 -9.87
C GLU A 328 0.85 -9.29 -8.65
N TYR A 329 0.29 -9.41 -7.46
CA TYR A 329 1.06 -9.21 -6.23
C TYR A 329 1.29 -10.53 -5.52
N TYR A 330 2.43 -10.65 -4.84
CA TYR A 330 2.83 -11.82 -4.06
C TYR A 330 3.24 -11.38 -2.66
N HIS A 331 2.40 -11.63 -1.66
CA HIS A 331 2.68 -11.32 -0.27
C HIS A 331 3.34 -12.51 0.43
N MET A 332 4.57 -12.32 0.88
CA MET A 332 5.39 -13.41 1.40
C MET A 332 5.98 -13.07 2.76
N THR A 333 6.10 -14.08 3.62
CA THR A 333 6.76 -13.95 4.91
C THR A 333 7.72 -15.11 5.16
N LYS A 334 8.81 -14.82 5.85
CA LYS A 334 9.75 -15.85 6.30
C LYS A 334 9.39 -16.30 7.70
N LYS A 335 9.13 -17.60 7.88
CA LYS A 335 8.93 -18.25 9.17
C LYS A 335 10.02 -19.30 9.38
N GLY A 336 11.05 -18.94 10.14
CA GLY A 336 12.24 -19.77 10.30
C GLY A 336 12.96 -20.00 8.97
N ASN A 337 13.13 -21.25 8.56
CA ASN A 337 13.74 -21.64 7.27
C ASN A 337 12.74 -21.79 6.12
N SER A 338 11.45 -21.52 6.36
CA SER A 338 10.40 -21.60 5.35
C SER A 338 9.97 -20.21 4.90
N VAL A 339 9.81 -20.05 3.59
CA VAL A 339 9.20 -18.86 2.97
C VAL A 339 7.78 -19.23 2.61
N LYS A 340 6.81 -18.47 3.11
CA LYS A 340 5.39 -18.74 2.92
C LYS A 340 4.76 -17.65 2.07
N LEU A 341 4.03 -18.05 1.04
CA LEU A 341 3.08 -17.20 0.35
C LEU A 341 1.83 -17.06 1.24
N LEU A 342 1.51 -15.84 1.65
CA LEU A 342 0.33 -15.54 2.48
C LEU A 342 -0.88 -15.20 1.63
N SER A 343 -0.68 -14.42 0.57
CA SER A 343 -1.71 -14.09 -0.40
C SER A 343 -1.09 -13.69 -1.74
N SER A 344 -1.85 -13.88 -2.81
CA SER A 344 -1.55 -13.39 -4.14
C SER A 344 -2.84 -13.17 -4.92
N SER A 345 -2.88 -12.15 -5.76
CA SER A 345 -3.98 -11.92 -6.68
C SER A 345 -3.53 -11.05 -7.85
N ARG A 346 -4.31 -11.07 -8.94
CA ARG A 346 -4.19 -10.16 -10.06
C ARG A 346 -5.08 -8.93 -9.84
N ILE A 347 -4.57 -7.76 -10.19
CA ILE A 347 -5.28 -6.48 -10.24
C ILE A 347 -5.16 -5.97 -11.68
N PRO A 348 -6.26 -5.99 -12.46
CA PRO A 348 -6.24 -5.46 -13.82
C PRO A 348 -6.12 -3.93 -13.81
N VAL A 349 -5.55 -3.37 -14.87
CA VAL A 349 -5.59 -1.92 -15.09
C VAL A 349 -7.04 -1.50 -15.34
N SER A 350 -7.52 -0.55 -14.54
CA SER A 350 -8.85 0.03 -14.68
C SER A 350 -8.81 1.50 -14.35
N VAL A 351 -9.03 2.34 -15.36
CA VAL A 351 -9.03 3.81 -15.22
C VAL A 351 -10.04 4.28 -14.16
N PRO A 352 -11.30 3.78 -14.11
CA PRO A 352 -12.23 4.14 -13.05
C PRO A 352 -11.72 3.78 -11.65
N ILE A 353 -11.17 2.57 -11.49
CA ILE A 353 -10.65 2.11 -10.19
C ILE A 353 -9.45 2.94 -9.75
N LEU A 354 -8.52 3.24 -10.66
CA LEU A 354 -7.34 4.06 -10.36
C LEU A 354 -7.72 5.50 -10.02
N ASN A 355 -8.70 6.08 -10.72
CA ASN A 355 -9.24 7.39 -10.39
C ASN A 355 -9.87 7.41 -8.99
N GLU A 356 -10.67 6.40 -8.65
CA GLU A 356 -11.24 6.31 -7.31
C GLU A 356 -10.16 6.08 -6.25
N TYR A 357 -9.19 5.19 -6.48
CA TYR A 357 -8.05 4.99 -5.58
C TYR A 357 -7.30 6.31 -5.34
N ASN A 358 -6.98 7.05 -6.40
CA ASN A 358 -6.32 8.35 -6.31
C ASN A 358 -7.15 9.38 -5.55
N SER A 359 -8.49 9.35 -5.70
CA SER A 359 -9.40 10.21 -4.92
C SER A 359 -9.40 9.87 -3.42
N ILE A 360 -9.18 8.60 -3.08
CA ILE A 360 -9.06 8.13 -1.69
C ILE A 360 -7.72 8.61 -1.11
N VAL A 361 -6.60 8.20 -1.71
CA VAL A 361 -5.26 8.36 -1.10
C VAL A 361 -4.60 9.72 -1.37
N SER A 362 -5.00 10.41 -2.45
CA SER A 362 -4.37 11.66 -2.93
C SER A 362 -5.40 12.72 -3.36
N ALA A 363 -6.52 12.88 -2.65
CA ALA A 363 -7.49 13.94 -2.95
C ALA A 363 -6.82 15.34 -2.97
N GLY A 364 -6.71 15.92 -4.16
CA GLY A 364 -6.03 17.20 -4.40
C GLY A 364 -4.54 17.09 -4.76
N GLY A 365 -4.07 15.92 -5.18
CA GLY A 365 -2.72 15.71 -5.73
C GLY A 365 -1.62 15.45 -4.69
N ARG A 366 -1.93 15.51 -3.39
CA ARG A 366 -0.99 15.19 -2.30
C ARG A 366 -1.50 14.02 -1.47
N LYS A 367 -0.63 13.04 -1.22
CA LYS A 367 -0.92 11.91 -0.33
C LYS A 367 -1.18 12.43 1.08
N LYS A 368 -2.34 12.10 1.64
CA LYS A 368 -2.66 12.40 3.04
C LYS A 368 -2.67 11.10 3.84
N PRO A 369 -2.18 11.13 5.09
CA PRO A 369 -2.31 9.96 5.95
C PRO A 369 -3.80 9.76 6.26
N LEU A 370 -4.34 8.61 5.87
CA LEU A 370 -5.69 8.18 6.21
C LEU A 370 -5.65 7.31 7.46
N ASN A 371 -6.77 7.24 8.17
CA ASN A 371 -6.96 6.21 9.19
C ASN A 371 -6.92 4.83 8.51
N PHE A 372 -6.12 3.92 9.06
CA PHE A 372 -5.89 2.60 8.45
C PHE A 372 -7.15 1.74 8.39
N LEU A 373 -8.04 1.79 9.39
CA LEU A 373 -9.31 1.03 9.37
C LEU A 373 -10.21 1.50 8.22
N TYR A 374 -10.29 2.82 8.04
CA TYR A 374 -11.04 3.42 6.93
C TYR A 374 -10.41 3.03 5.59
N LYS A 375 -9.10 3.21 5.45
CA LYS A 375 -8.37 2.97 4.20
C LYS A 375 -8.45 1.51 3.76
N THR A 376 -8.19 0.55 4.66
CA THR A 376 -8.25 -0.88 4.34
C THR A 376 -9.62 -1.30 3.85
N LEU A 377 -10.71 -0.84 4.50
CA LEU A 377 -12.06 -1.14 4.04
C LEU A 377 -12.38 -0.49 2.70
N ARG A 378 -12.01 0.79 2.52
CA ARG A 378 -12.27 1.51 1.27
C ARG A 378 -11.56 0.87 0.08
N ILE A 379 -10.31 0.45 0.24
CA ILE A 379 -9.55 -0.20 -0.83
C ILE A 379 -10.15 -1.58 -1.16
N ARG A 380 -10.51 -2.39 -0.16
CA ARG A 380 -11.19 -3.67 -0.41
C ARG A 380 -12.54 -3.49 -1.09
N ASN A 381 -13.32 -2.50 -0.65
CA ASN A 381 -14.63 -2.24 -1.24
C ASN A 381 -14.50 -1.79 -2.70
N LEU A 382 -13.51 -0.95 -2.99
CA LEU A 382 -13.16 -0.53 -4.36
C LEU A 382 -12.81 -1.74 -5.24
N LEU A 383 -11.91 -2.61 -4.79
CA LEU A 383 -11.48 -3.78 -5.56
C LEU A 383 -12.61 -4.81 -5.76
N ASN A 384 -13.51 -4.94 -4.77
CA ASN A 384 -14.64 -5.87 -4.85
C ASN A 384 -15.87 -5.27 -5.56
N GLY A 385 -15.84 -4.01 -5.98
CA GLY A 385 -16.99 -3.32 -6.58
C GLY A 385 -18.19 -3.19 -5.63
N THR A 386 -17.93 -3.09 -4.32
CA THR A 386 -18.97 -2.97 -3.28
C THR A 386 -19.08 -1.54 -2.74
N HIS A 387 -20.23 -1.21 -2.14
CA HIS A 387 -20.44 0.12 -1.59
C HIS A 387 -19.41 0.48 -0.50
N TRP A 388 -19.03 1.76 -0.45
CA TRP A 388 -17.95 2.27 0.41
C TRP A 388 -18.09 1.93 1.90
N HIS A 389 -19.31 1.70 2.40
CA HIS A 389 -19.61 1.44 3.80
C HIS A 389 -19.64 -0.06 4.17
N VAL A 390 -19.57 -0.97 3.19
CA VAL A 390 -19.63 -2.41 3.44
C VAL A 390 -18.47 -2.83 4.36
N GLY A 391 -18.77 -3.66 5.36
CA GLY A 391 -17.80 -4.12 6.37
C GLY A 391 -17.48 -3.10 7.47
N MET A 392 -17.97 -1.86 7.40
CA MET A 392 -17.72 -0.85 8.44
C MET A 392 -18.40 -1.20 9.77
N GLU A 393 -19.52 -1.91 9.78
CA GLU A 393 -20.16 -2.33 11.03
C GLU A 393 -19.23 -3.23 11.87
N GLY A 394 -18.60 -4.23 11.24
CA GLY A 394 -17.70 -5.15 11.93
C GLY A 394 -16.53 -4.45 12.61
N ILE A 395 -15.98 -3.37 12.04
CA ILE A 395 -14.92 -2.60 12.71
C ILE A 395 -15.47 -1.80 13.89
N LEU A 396 -16.66 -1.22 13.78
CA LEU A 396 -17.28 -0.43 14.86
C LEU A 396 -17.64 -1.30 16.07
N GLU A 397 -17.96 -2.57 15.82
CA GLU A 397 -18.22 -3.59 16.83
C GLU A 397 -16.95 -4.15 17.47
N THR A 398 -15.89 -4.35 16.67
CA THR A 398 -14.64 -4.97 17.12
C THR A 398 -13.77 -4.02 17.96
N TYR A 399 -13.66 -2.74 17.57
CA TYR A 399 -12.72 -1.81 18.18
C TYR A 399 -13.35 -0.94 19.28
N PRO A 400 -12.55 -0.44 20.25
CA PRO A 400 -13.02 0.50 21.26
C PRO A 400 -13.61 1.77 20.66
N SER A 401 -14.63 2.35 21.32
CA SER A 401 -15.31 3.56 20.86
C SER A 401 -14.37 4.75 20.66
N GLU A 402 -13.25 4.81 21.35
CA GLU A 402 -12.25 5.87 21.33
C GLU A 402 -11.52 5.98 19.98
N PHE A 403 -11.56 4.93 19.16
CA PHE A 403 -11.11 4.96 17.76
C PHE A 403 -12.09 5.72 16.85
N PHE A 404 -13.37 5.79 17.26
CA PHE A 404 -14.46 6.30 16.43
C PHE A 404 -15.05 7.60 16.97
N ILE A 405 -15.02 7.83 18.28
CA ILE A 405 -15.48 9.05 18.94
C ILE A 405 -14.27 9.80 19.47
N TRP A 406 -14.04 10.99 18.93
CA TRP A 406 -12.86 11.76 19.22
C TRP A 406 -12.87 12.23 20.67
N SER A 407 -11.75 12.07 21.33
CA SER A 407 -11.48 12.74 22.61
C SER A 407 -10.00 13.00 22.76
N ARG A 408 -9.67 14.17 23.34
CA ARG A 408 -8.29 14.60 23.55
C ARG A 408 -7.45 13.58 24.30
N GLU A 409 -8.03 12.94 25.32
CA GLU A 409 -7.32 12.00 26.19
C GLU A 409 -7.42 10.55 25.69
N GLY A 410 -8.58 10.12 25.17
CA GLY A 410 -8.82 8.70 24.88
C GLY A 410 -8.42 8.25 23.48
N SER A 411 -8.48 9.13 22.48
CA SER A 411 -8.25 8.75 21.09
C SER A 411 -6.76 8.53 20.79
N PRO A 412 -6.41 7.51 19.98
CA PRO A 412 -5.04 7.28 19.56
C PRO A 412 -4.43 8.48 18.83
N ARG A 413 -3.32 9.01 19.35
CA ARG A 413 -2.67 10.23 18.82
C ARG A 413 -1.65 9.97 17.71
N ASN A 414 -1.20 8.73 17.56
CA ASN A 414 -0.16 8.36 16.60
C ASN A 414 -0.72 7.88 15.25
N ILE A 415 -2.02 8.05 15.02
CA ILE A 415 -2.72 7.74 13.77
C ILE A 415 -3.71 8.85 13.43
N PRO A 416 -4.08 9.04 12.15
CA PRO A 416 -5.20 9.91 11.79
C PRO A 416 -6.51 9.41 12.40
N PHE A 417 -7.38 10.34 12.81
CA PHE A 417 -8.66 10.00 13.42
C PHE A 417 -9.69 9.52 12.38
N PHE A 418 -10.35 8.39 12.65
CA PHE A 418 -11.30 7.75 11.71
C PHE A 418 -12.45 8.67 11.26
N GLY A 419 -13.03 9.43 12.20
CA GLY A 419 -14.16 10.32 11.90
C GLY A 419 -13.81 11.46 10.93
N LEU A 420 -12.53 11.84 10.83
CA LEU A 420 -12.07 12.84 9.87
C LEU A 420 -12.31 12.36 8.43
N ASP A 421 -11.92 11.12 8.14
CA ASP A 421 -12.04 10.51 6.82
C ASP A 421 -13.50 10.24 6.46
N ILE A 422 -14.29 9.81 7.45
CA ILE A 422 -15.74 9.64 7.30
C ILE A 422 -16.42 10.98 6.99
N ASN A 423 -16.07 12.06 7.71
CA ASN A 423 -16.62 13.39 7.44
C ASN A 423 -16.28 13.85 6.01
N LYS A 424 -15.07 13.52 5.52
CA LYS A 424 -14.67 13.81 4.14
C LYS A 424 -15.56 13.06 3.14
N LYS A 425 -15.76 11.74 3.31
CA LYS A 425 -16.65 10.97 2.42
C LYS A 425 -18.09 11.49 2.45
N PHE A 426 -18.61 11.86 3.61
CA PHE A 426 -19.92 12.48 3.68
C PHE A 426 -20.01 13.83 2.95
N LYS A 427 -18.94 14.64 2.99
CA LYS A 427 -18.87 15.89 2.21
C LYS A 427 -18.82 15.60 0.71
N GLU A 428 -18.07 14.58 0.28
CA GLU A 428 -18.03 14.12 -1.11
C GLU A 428 -19.43 13.67 -1.57
N ILE A 429 -20.15 12.89 -0.76
CA ILE A 429 -21.54 12.48 -1.04
C ILE A 429 -22.46 13.71 -1.16
N ALA A 430 -22.40 14.63 -0.19
CA ALA A 430 -23.25 15.82 -0.21
C ALA A 430 -22.98 16.70 -1.44
N GLN A 431 -21.71 16.84 -1.83
CA GLN A 431 -21.32 17.59 -3.02
C GLN A 431 -21.80 16.90 -4.31
N LYS A 432 -21.66 15.57 -4.41
CA LYS A 432 -22.18 14.79 -5.54
C LYS A 432 -23.70 14.95 -5.68
N LEU A 433 -24.44 14.82 -4.59
CA LEU A 433 -25.89 15.00 -4.58
C LEU A 433 -26.29 16.43 -4.98
N TYR A 434 -25.57 17.44 -4.50
CA TYR A 434 -25.80 18.83 -4.89
C TYR A 434 -25.62 19.05 -6.39
N TYR A 435 -24.54 18.53 -7.00
CA TYR A 435 -24.33 18.65 -8.45
C TYR A 435 -25.41 17.93 -9.25
N ILE A 436 -25.78 16.71 -8.87
CA ILE A 436 -26.88 15.98 -9.53
C ILE A 436 -28.20 16.75 -9.42
N GLU A 437 -28.49 17.37 -8.28
CA GLU A 437 -29.68 18.19 -8.11
C GLU A 437 -29.65 19.48 -8.96
N GLN A 438 -28.48 20.07 -9.21
CA GLN A 438 -28.35 21.24 -10.08
C GLN A 438 -28.48 20.83 -11.56
N GLU A 439 -27.77 19.79 -12.00
CA GLU A 439 -27.90 19.23 -13.35
C GLU A 439 -29.35 18.82 -13.63
N ALA A 440 -30.03 18.19 -12.67
CA ALA A 440 -31.45 17.82 -12.83
C ALA A 440 -32.37 19.03 -12.96
N LYS A 441 -32.08 20.17 -12.32
CA LYS A 441 -32.85 21.41 -12.50
C LYS A 441 -32.59 22.04 -13.87
N GLU A 442 -31.36 21.98 -14.36
CA GLU A 442 -30.99 22.45 -15.69
C GLU A 442 -31.55 21.54 -16.80
N MET A 443 -31.70 20.24 -16.53
CA MET A 443 -32.24 19.24 -17.47
C MET A 443 -33.76 19.02 -17.35
N GLU A 444 -34.44 19.49 -16.30
CA GLU A 444 -35.91 19.48 -16.20
C GLU A 444 -36.57 20.36 -17.29
N GLU A 445 -35.81 21.24 -17.95
CA GLU A 445 -36.24 21.93 -19.19
C GLU A 445 -36.24 21.01 -20.44
N ASN A 446 -35.58 19.84 -20.39
CA ASN A 446 -35.39 18.94 -21.55
C ASN A 446 -35.79 17.47 -21.32
N GLY A 447 -36.46 17.13 -20.20
CA GLY A 447 -37.24 15.89 -20.08
C GLY A 447 -36.49 14.55 -20.01
N VAL A 448 -35.47 14.41 -19.15
CA VAL A 448 -34.80 13.12 -18.88
C VAL A 448 -34.88 12.72 -17.39
N ASN A 449 -35.01 11.40 -17.15
CA ASN A 449 -35.36 10.70 -15.92
C ASN A 449 -34.39 10.89 -14.72
N SER A 450 -34.94 11.13 -13.53
CA SER A 450 -34.21 11.36 -12.25
C SER A 450 -33.63 10.10 -11.57
N ASN A 451 -33.28 9.05 -12.33
CA ASN A 451 -32.78 7.76 -11.80
C ASN A 451 -31.26 7.75 -11.49
N LEU A 452 -30.60 8.90 -11.47
CA LEU A 452 -29.14 9.02 -11.28
C LEU A 452 -28.69 9.12 -9.81
N ILE A 453 -29.62 9.26 -8.86
CA ILE A 453 -29.27 9.41 -7.44
C ILE A 453 -29.19 8.04 -6.79
N ASP A 454 -27.99 7.65 -6.34
CA ASP A 454 -27.80 6.43 -5.53
C ASP A 454 -28.61 6.54 -4.22
N HIS A 455 -29.64 5.71 -4.10
CA HIS A 455 -30.53 5.58 -2.93
C HIS A 455 -29.74 5.51 -1.61
N THR A 456 -28.65 4.73 -1.61
CA THR A 456 -27.82 4.48 -0.42
C THR A 456 -27.03 5.72 -0.02
N GLU A 457 -26.44 6.43 -1.00
CA GLU A 457 -25.73 7.69 -0.72
C GLU A 457 -26.68 8.79 -0.25
N ARG A 458 -27.90 8.85 -0.80
CA ARG A 458 -28.95 9.76 -0.33
C ARG A 458 -29.35 9.46 1.12
N LEU A 459 -29.61 8.18 1.45
CA LEU A 459 -29.92 7.76 2.82
C LEU A 459 -28.79 8.14 3.79
N ALA A 460 -27.53 7.87 3.43
CA ALA A 460 -26.36 8.23 4.23
C ALA A 460 -26.27 9.74 4.51
N ALA A 461 -26.53 10.58 3.50
CA ALA A 461 -26.53 12.03 3.64
C ALA A 461 -27.64 12.53 4.60
N LYS A 462 -28.84 11.95 4.52
CA LYS A 462 -29.97 12.34 5.40
C LYS A 462 -29.73 11.90 6.83
N VAL A 463 -29.28 10.67 7.06
CA VAL A 463 -28.91 10.17 8.39
C VAL A 463 -27.83 11.05 9.02
N ARG A 464 -26.81 11.46 8.25
CA ARG A 464 -25.80 12.39 8.75
C ARG A 464 -26.40 13.73 9.19
N ASN A 465 -27.31 14.31 8.42
CA ASN A 465 -27.91 15.60 8.78
C ASN A 465 -28.73 15.50 10.08
N ILE A 466 -29.49 14.42 10.25
CA ILE A 466 -30.24 14.14 11.48
C ILE A 466 -29.28 14.07 12.68
N VAL A 467 -28.22 13.27 12.57
CA VAL A 467 -27.22 13.12 13.63
C VAL A 467 -26.51 14.44 13.93
N ARG A 468 -26.14 15.20 12.90
CA ARG A 468 -25.50 16.51 13.07
C ARG A 468 -26.41 17.47 13.85
N ASN A 469 -27.70 17.54 13.48
CA ASN A 469 -28.67 18.39 14.17
C ASN A 469 -28.89 17.95 15.62
N PHE A 470 -28.94 16.63 15.85
CA PHE A 470 -28.99 16.04 17.18
C PHE A 470 -27.82 16.53 18.06
N VAL A 471 -26.58 16.37 17.58
CA VAL A 471 -25.39 16.80 18.33
C VAL A 471 -25.39 18.31 18.59
N ILE A 472 -25.74 19.13 17.60
CA ILE A 472 -25.81 20.60 17.74
C ILE A 472 -26.81 21.00 18.82
N SER A 473 -28.02 20.45 18.77
CA SER A 473 -29.10 20.80 19.70
C SER A 473 -28.80 20.33 21.11
N GLU A 474 -28.30 19.10 21.27
CA GLU A 474 -27.88 18.56 22.57
C GLU A 474 -26.83 19.47 23.21
N LEU A 475 -25.78 19.89 22.47
CA LEU A 475 -24.77 20.80 22.98
C LEU A 475 -25.33 22.17 23.39
N LYS A 476 -26.21 22.76 22.57
CA LYS A 476 -26.83 24.07 22.86
C LYS A 476 -27.80 24.00 24.05
N SER A 477 -28.40 22.84 24.31
CA SER A 477 -29.31 22.66 25.44
C SER A 477 -28.60 22.56 26.80
N ARG A 478 -27.28 22.33 26.84
CA ARG A 478 -26.55 22.15 28.10
C ARG A 478 -26.25 23.51 28.75
N PRO A 479 -26.85 23.82 29.92
CA PRO A 479 -26.79 25.16 30.51
C PRO A 479 -25.39 25.56 31.02
N LYS A 480 -24.48 24.60 31.19
CA LYS A 480 -23.14 24.82 31.75
C LYS A 480 -22.03 24.96 30.71
N ILE A 481 -22.34 24.78 29.42
CA ILE A 481 -21.33 24.79 28.36
C ILE A 481 -21.18 26.19 27.78
N LYS A 482 -19.96 26.75 27.83
CA LYS A 482 -19.63 27.96 27.08
C LYS A 482 -19.44 27.60 25.60
N ILE A 483 -20.29 28.13 24.74
CA ILE A 483 -20.19 27.96 23.28
C ILE A 483 -19.61 29.26 22.69
N PRO A 484 -18.35 29.27 22.23
CA PRO A 484 -17.75 30.45 21.61
C PRO A 484 -18.59 30.96 20.44
N GLY A 485 -18.98 32.24 20.49
CA GLY A 485 -19.78 32.87 19.42
C GLY A 485 -21.17 32.28 19.20
N GLY A 486 -21.70 31.47 20.12
CA GLY A 486 -23.01 30.80 19.98
C GLY A 486 -23.05 29.71 18.89
N LYS A 487 -21.92 29.41 18.26
CA LYS A 487 -21.78 28.41 17.20
C LYS A 487 -21.02 27.18 17.70
N THR A 488 -21.59 26.00 17.46
CA THR A 488 -20.86 24.75 17.67
C THR A 488 -19.77 24.56 16.61
N HIS A 489 -18.84 23.64 16.85
CA HIS A 489 -17.77 23.33 15.89
C HIS A 489 -18.31 22.81 14.54
N LEU A 490 -19.54 22.28 14.54
CA LEU A 490 -20.24 21.82 13.35
C LEU A 490 -20.87 22.97 12.56
N GLU A 491 -20.98 24.17 13.11
CA GLU A 491 -21.59 25.35 12.46
C GLU A 491 -20.56 26.38 11.99
N GLN A 492 -19.27 26.15 12.26
CA GLN A 492 -18.19 27.06 11.88
C GLN A 492 -17.98 27.12 10.36
N THR A 493 -17.73 28.32 9.85
CA THR A 493 -17.26 28.54 8.47
C THR A 493 -15.73 28.57 8.41
N LYS A 494 -15.15 28.65 7.20
CA LYS A 494 -13.70 28.80 7.04
C LYS A 494 -13.14 30.07 7.71
N GLU A 495 -13.96 31.10 7.85
CA GLU A 495 -13.61 32.38 8.49
C GLU A 495 -13.60 32.30 10.02
N ASP A 496 -14.33 31.34 10.60
CA ASP A 496 -14.43 31.12 12.06
C ASP A 496 -13.28 30.25 12.64
N SER A 497 -12.30 29.86 11.82
CA SER A 497 -11.43 28.66 12.00
C SER A 497 -10.37 28.68 13.13
N PHE A 498 -10.41 29.65 14.04
CA PHE A 498 -9.41 29.80 15.11
C PHE A 498 -9.99 29.76 16.55
N LEU A 499 -11.28 29.46 16.71
CA LEU A 499 -11.89 29.41 18.04
C LEU A 499 -11.55 28.08 18.74
N ALA A 500 -10.71 28.15 19.76
CA ALA A 500 -10.46 27.02 20.66
C ALA A 500 -11.68 26.75 21.54
N TYR A 501 -12.20 25.52 21.51
CA TYR A 501 -13.29 25.09 22.38
C TYR A 501 -12.77 24.70 23.78
N PRO A 502 -13.47 25.08 24.86
CA PRO A 502 -13.05 24.77 26.24
C PRO A 502 -13.19 23.28 26.57
N GLU A 503 -12.46 22.79 27.57
CA GLU A 503 -12.49 21.38 27.97
C GLU A 503 -13.89 20.87 28.34
N ASP A 504 -14.70 21.68 29.03
CA ASP A 504 -16.08 21.32 29.37
C ASP A 504 -16.94 21.06 28.13
N TYR A 505 -16.70 21.81 27.04
CA TYR A 505 -17.37 21.57 25.75
C TYR A 505 -16.93 20.24 25.14
N LEU A 506 -15.61 19.96 25.14
CA LEU A 506 -15.06 18.72 24.59
C LEU A 506 -15.52 17.49 25.39
N ALA A 507 -15.61 17.60 26.72
CA ALA A 507 -16.08 16.54 27.59
C ALA A 507 -17.56 16.20 27.35
N GLU A 508 -18.41 17.20 27.22
CA GLU A 508 -19.83 17.00 26.92
C GLU A 508 -20.06 16.51 25.49
N LEU A 509 -19.32 17.02 24.50
CA LEU A 509 -19.33 16.49 23.13
C LEU A 509 -18.98 14.99 23.12
N LYS A 510 -17.88 14.62 23.79
CA LYS A 510 -17.48 13.21 23.95
C LYS A 510 -18.62 12.40 24.55
N LYS A 511 -19.24 12.88 25.63
CA LYS A 511 -20.31 12.19 26.34
C LYS A 511 -21.55 11.98 25.47
N ILE A 512 -22.00 13.02 24.77
CA ILE A 512 -23.16 12.95 23.85
C ILE A 512 -22.88 11.93 22.74
N CYS A 513 -21.75 12.09 22.04
CA CYS A 513 -21.41 11.22 20.91
C CYS A 513 -21.14 9.78 21.35
N THR A 514 -20.42 9.56 22.44
CA THR A 514 -20.14 8.22 22.98
C THR A 514 -21.41 7.54 23.46
N GLY A 515 -22.28 8.27 24.18
CA GLY A 515 -23.56 7.77 24.65
C GLY A 515 -24.44 7.30 23.49
N ALA A 516 -24.65 8.15 22.49
CA ALA A 516 -25.45 7.78 21.31
C ALA A 516 -24.80 6.64 20.50
N PHE A 517 -23.48 6.66 20.34
CA PHE A 517 -22.75 5.64 19.58
C PHE A 517 -22.84 4.26 20.23
N LEU A 518 -22.56 4.15 21.53
CA LEU A 518 -22.64 2.89 22.26
C LEU A 518 -24.08 2.37 22.34
N ALA A 519 -25.04 3.29 22.48
CA ALA A 519 -26.46 2.93 22.50
C ALA A 519 -26.91 2.38 21.13
N LEU A 520 -26.48 2.96 20.01
CA LEU A 520 -26.74 2.38 18.68
C LEU A 520 -26.03 1.05 18.48
N ARG A 521 -24.75 0.96 18.87
CA ARG A 521 -23.93 -0.24 18.69
C ARG A 521 -24.53 -1.47 19.38
N GLY A 522 -25.13 -1.28 20.55
CA GLY A 522 -25.75 -2.37 21.31
C GLY A 522 -27.16 -2.76 20.87
N ARG A 523 -27.74 -2.09 19.86
CA ARG A 523 -29.11 -2.36 19.40
C ARG A 523 -29.15 -3.13 18.09
N SER A 524 -30.26 -3.84 17.89
CA SER A 524 -30.57 -4.60 16.68
C SER A 524 -32.07 -4.56 16.41
N GLY A 525 -32.49 -4.87 15.18
CA GLY A 525 -33.92 -5.06 14.90
C GLY A 525 -34.75 -3.79 15.15
N THR A 526 -35.94 -3.92 15.73
CA THR A 526 -36.89 -2.79 15.92
C THR A 526 -36.38 -1.70 16.85
N ASP A 527 -35.55 -2.06 17.83
CA ASP A 527 -34.98 -1.14 18.81
C ASP A 527 -34.13 -0.03 18.16
N ILE A 528 -33.56 -0.31 16.98
CA ILE A 528 -32.84 0.71 16.19
C ILE A 528 -33.80 1.81 15.77
N ALA A 529 -34.97 1.46 15.25
CA ALA A 529 -35.95 2.43 14.77
C ALA A 529 -36.48 3.26 15.95
N GLU A 530 -36.82 2.62 17.07
CA GLU A 530 -37.29 3.30 18.28
C GLU A 530 -36.25 4.29 18.82
N PHE A 531 -34.98 3.90 18.91
CA PHE A 531 -33.93 4.80 19.34
C PHE A 531 -33.70 5.92 18.34
N PHE A 532 -33.66 5.60 17.05
CA PHE A 532 -33.42 6.59 16.00
C PHE A 532 -34.52 7.65 15.99
N THR A 533 -35.79 7.26 16.00
CA THR A 533 -36.91 8.20 15.98
C THR A 533 -37.12 8.89 17.33
N GLY A 534 -36.98 8.15 18.43
CA GLY A 534 -37.26 8.67 19.78
C GLY A 534 -36.13 9.50 20.37
N THR A 535 -34.89 9.31 19.94
CA THR A 535 -33.72 10.05 20.45
C THR A 535 -33.11 10.98 19.38
N LEU A 536 -32.71 10.44 18.23
CA LEU A 536 -32.00 11.25 17.22
C LEU A 536 -32.94 12.20 16.48
N CYS A 537 -34.20 11.82 16.27
CA CYS A 537 -35.23 12.68 15.68
C CYS A 537 -36.08 13.44 16.72
N ALA A 538 -35.70 13.44 18.02
CA ALA A 538 -36.43 14.19 19.05
C ALA A 538 -36.40 15.73 18.83
N ILE A 539 -35.50 16.19 17.95
CA ILE A 539 -35.34 17.58 17.55
C ILE A 539 -35.93 17.76 16.15
N PRO A 540 -36.58 18.91 15.85
CA PRO A 540 -37.13 19.17 14.52
C PRO A 540 -36.12 18.93 13.40
N GLN A 541 -36.49 18.06 12.46
CA GLN A 541 -35.70 17.75 11.27
C GLN A 541 -36.40 18.30 10.02
N PHE A 542 -35.64 18.94 9.14
CA PHE A 542 -36.14 19.27 7.82
C PHE A 542 -35.97 18.06 6.89
N LEU A 543 -37.08 17.49 6.46
CA LEU A 543 -37.14 16.47 5.42
C LEU A 543 -37.92 17.04 4.26
N LYS A 544 -37.30 17.12 3.08
CA LYS A 544 -38.00 17.60 1.88
C LYS A 544 -39.12 16.62 1.55
N ASN A 545 -40.32 17.15 1.35
CA ASN A 545 -41.47 16.38 0.92
C ASN A 545 -41.77 16.72 -0.55
N ASP A 546 -41.89 15.71 -1.39
CA ASP A 546 -42.22 15.85 -2.80
C ASP A 546 -43.18 14.73 -3.19
N PHE A 547 -44.46 14.91 -2.83
CA PHE A 547 -45.54 13.95 -3.08
C PHE A 547 -45.71 13.57 -4.56
N LYS A 548 -45.13 14.35 -5.51
CA LYS A 548 -45.22 14.06 -6.94
C LYS A 548 -44.06 13.20 -7.45
N ASN A 549 -42.95 13.14 -6.72
CA ASN A 549 -41.78 12.36 -7.10
C ASN A 549 -41.22 11.65 -5.85
N GLU A 550 -41.65 10.40 -5.61
CA GLU A 550 -41.16 9.57 -4.50
C GLU A 550 -39.63 9.46 -4.48
N GLY A 551 -38.99 9.51 -5.65
CA GLY A 551 -37.53 9.51 -5.81
C GLY A 551 -36.83 10.77 -5.28
N LYS A 552 -37.57 11.82 -4.93
CA LYS A 552 -37.09 13.10 -4.36
C LYS A 552 -37.68 13.40 -2.97
N ASP A 553 -38.51 12.51 -2.42
CA ASP A 553 -39.13 12.66 -1.09
C ASP A 553 -38.22 12.08 0.01
N ASP A 554 -37.72 12.92 0.91
CA ASP A 554 -36.81 12.51 1.99
C ASP A 554 -37.55 11.84 3.14
N TYR A 555 -38.81 12.21 3.37
CA TYR A 555 -39.63 11.64 4.42
C TYR A 555 -39.97 10.18 4.10
N LEU A 556 -40.45 9.92 2.88
CA LEU A 556 -40.73 8.57 2.41
C LEU A 556 -39.47 7.69 2.38
N LEU A 557 -38.33 8.25 1.96
CA LEU A 557 -37.04 7.55 2.00
C LEU A 557 -36.72 7.05 3.41
N MET A 558 -36.77 7.95 4.40
CA MET A 558 -36.46 7.61 5.80
C MET A 558 -37.49 6.65 6.39
N ALA A 559 -38.79 6.89 6.16
CA ALA A 559 -39.86 6.06 6.70
C ALA A 559 -39.79 4.62 6.15
N LYS A 560 -39.63 4.45 4.82
CA LYS A 560 -39.47 3.12 4.20
C LYS A 560 -38.22 2.41 4.71
N SER A 561 -37.10 3.13 4.81
CA SER A 561 -35.82 2.58 5.29
C SER A 561 -35.84 2.14 6.76
N LEU A 562 -36.64 2.80 7.61
CA LEU A 562 -36.82 2.41 9.02
C LEU A 562 -37.71 1.16 9.17
N VAL A 563 -38.65 0.94 8.25
CA VAL A 563 -39.52 -0.25 8.25
C VAL A 563 -38.78 -1.48 7.72
N ASP A 564 -37.98 -1.32 6.66
CA ASP A 564 -37.19 -2.41 6.08
C ASP A 564 -36.06 -2.88 7.02
N PRO A 565 -35.98 -4.17 7.39
CA PRO A 565 -34.96 -4.67 8.31
C PRO A 565 -33.51 -4.45 7.85
N LYS A 566 -33.23 -4.55 6.55
CA LYS A 566 -31.86 -4.41 6.02
C LYS A 566 -31.45 -2.94 5.95
N GLU A 567 -32.33 -2.07 5.50
CA GLU A 567 -32.08 -0.62 5.46
C GLU A 567 -31.99 -0.04 6.88
N ARG A 568 -32.70 -0.62 7.85
CA ARG A 568 -32.60 -0.21 9.26
C ARG A 568 -31.20 -0.43 9.84
N GLU A 569 -30.56 -1.56 9.55
CA GLU A 569 -29.16 -1.77 9.95
C GLU A 569 -28.22 -0.79 9.23
N LYS A 570 -28.51 -0.42 7.96
CA LYS A 570 -27.78 0.67 7.29
C LYS A 570 -27.97 2.02 7.99
N ILE A 571 -29.16 2.34 8.48
CA ILE A 571 -29.41 3.56 9.26
C ILE A 571 -28.57 3.57 10.54
N LYS A 572 -28.55 2.46 11.28
CA LYS A 572 -27.68 2.28 12.47
C LYS A 572 -26.22 2.54 12.10
N LEU A 573 -25.72 1.90 11.04
CA LEU A 573 -24.35 2.09 10.54
C LEU A 573 -24.07 3.56 10.19
N PHE A 574 -24.88 4.17 9.34
CA PHE A 574 -24.69 5.57 8.93
C PHE A 574 -24.78 6.54 10.11
N ALA A 575 -25.62 6.25 11.11
CA ALA A 575 -25.71 7.06 12.31
C ALA A 575 -24.43 6.96 13.16
N MET A 576 -23.88 5.76 13.35
CA MET A 576 -22.59 5.57 14.04
C MET A 576 -21.44 6.26 13.29
N LEU A 577 -21.39 6.16 11.96
CA LEU A 577 -20.41 6.86 11.13
C LEU A 577 -20.57 8.39 11.23
N ALA A 578 -21.81 8.89 11.22
CA ALA A 578 -22.08 10.31 11.35
C ALA A 578 -21.69 10.84 12.74
N LEU A 579 -21.94 10.08 13.82
CA LEU A 579 -21.49 10.42 15.17
C LEU A 579 -19.96 10.50 15.24
N SER A 580 -19.27 9.56 14.58
CA SER A 580 -17.81 9.61 14.45
C SER A 580 -17.34 10.90 13.78
N ALA A 581 -17.92 11.24 12.63
CA ALA A 581 -17.64 12.49 11.92
C ALA A 581 -17.96 13.75 12.72
N CYS A 582 -19.06 13.75 13.48
CA CYS A 582 -19.52 14.89 14.28
C CYS A 582 -18.79 15.03 15.61
N SER A 583 -18.01 14.03 16.03
CA SER A 583 -17.23 14.09 17.28
C SER A 583 -15.92 14.86 17.14
N TYR A 584 -15.40 15.00 15.92
CA TYR A 584 -14.09 15.57 15.67
C TYR A 584 -14.09 17.10 15.74
N VAL A 585 -13.23 17.65 16.60
CA VAL A 585 -12.97 19.09 16.72
C VAL A 585 -11.53 19.36 16.28
N TYR A 586 -11.34 20.31 15.35
CA TYR A 586 -10.00 20.71 14.93
C TYR A 586 -9.26 21.41 16.09
N TYR A 587 -8.09 20.89 16.46
CA TYR A 587 -7.25 21.49 17.52
C TYR A 587 -5.90 21.97 16.93
N PRO A 588 -5.64 23.28 16.84
CA PRO A 588 -4.46 23.82 16.16
C PRO A 588 -3.11 23.32 16.70
N LYS A 589 -3.02 22.89 17.97
CA LYS A 589 -1.78 22.36 18.56
C LYS A 589 -1.41 20.95 18.05
N GLU A 590 -2.26 20.25 17.30
CA GLU A 590 -1.89 18.96 16.70
C GLU A 590 -0.86 19.08 15.56
N ARG A 591 -0.51 20.31 15.13
CA ARG A 591 0.70 20.55 14.33
C ARG A 591 2.00 20.54 15.15
N GLN A 592 1.94 20.78 16.46
CA GLN A 592 3.10 20.74 17.37
C GLN A 592 3.33 19.35 17.99
N SER A 593 2.39 18.42 17.80
CA SER A 593 2.54 17.01 18.22
C SER A 593 2.47 16.00 17.06
N GLN A 594 2.54 16.46 15.81
CA GLN A 594 3.48 15.80 14.90
C GLN A 594 4.86 15.95 15.55
N PRO A 595 5.76 14.96 15.53
CA PRO A 595 7.11 15.20 16.00
C PRO A 595 7.58 16.49 15.31
N GLU A 596 7.91 17.50 16.11
CA GLU A 596 8.53 18.70 15.61
C GLU A 596 9.68 18.21 14.73
N ILE A 597 9.56 18.56 13.45
CA ILE A 597 10.71 18.63 12.56
C ILE A 597 11.46 19.82 13.15
N GLU A 598 12.25 19.56 14.20
CA GLU A 598 13.25 20.50 14.67
C GLU A 598 14.16 20.75 13.46
N THR A 599 14.08 21.96 12.93
CA THR A 599 15.06 22.50 12.02
C THR A 599 16.33 22.73 12.81
N GLU A 600 17.27 21.80 12.71
CA GLU A 600 18.72 22.07 12.72
C GLU A 600 19.38 21.32 11.56
#